data_AF-A0A4P9XN04-F1
#
_entry.id   AF-A0A4P9XN04-F1
#
_cell.length_a   1.000
_cell.length_b   1.000
_cell.length_c   1.000
_cell.angle_alpha   90.00
_cell.angle_beta   90.00
_cell.angle_gamma   90.00
#
_symmetry.space_group_name_H-M   'P 1'
#
loop_
_entity.id
_entity.type
_entity.pdbx_description
1 polymer ?
#
loop_
_entity_poly.entity_id
_entity_poly.type
_entity_poly.pdbx_seq_one_letter_code
_entity_poly.pdbx_strand_id
1 'polypeptide(L)'
;MAAQTKARGVLRDADGQFRPLFMYTIMVLQLVALVVEFCLNYQLTGSVIATSPQFNYMIGPAPYTWVQVGARYTPCIRPTKLSQQPSQLISIAGASSPLTLSELCGFGGFEAGHPNQWYRLILPMFLHGGIIHLLFNMAFQWRNGLQMERDWGAHRVAPIYLLGGMGGFLLGATLAPPSMVSMGASGALFALMAACIVELLQHWGETAGRGRMLAELIGMVVISLVLGLLPGIDNFSHIGGFLFGLLLALACLPAVPGRFWTLMRWGSAAVLIAVFAILFSVFYAADDPTTICPGCRYLSCLPINGWCDI
;
A
#
# COMPACT_ATOMS: atom_id res chain seq x y z
N MET A 1 25.32 21.79 22.56
CA MET A 1 26.25 20.85 21.89
C MET A 1 26.10 19.40 22.36
N ALA A 2 26.18 19.07 23.66
CA ALA A 2 26.12 17.67 24.14
C ALA A 2 24.85 16.88 23.74
N ALA A 3 23.68 17.53 23.72
CA ALA A 3 22.42 16.90 23.28
C ALA A 3 22.40 16.59 21.76
N GLN A 4 23.01 17.44 20.93
CA GLN A 4 23.14 17.21 19.48
C GLN A 4 24.11 16.07 19.20
N THR A 5 25.21 15.96 19.94
CA THR A 5 26.18 14.86 19.81
C THR A 5 25.58 13.52 20.25
N LYS A 6 24.80 13.50 21.33
CA LYS A 6 24.12 12.30 21.82
C LYS A 6 23.00 11.84 20.88
N ALA A 7 22.22 12.76 20.31
CA ALA A 7 21.21 12.44 19.29
C ALA A 7 21.85 11.90 17.99
N ARG A 8 23.04 12.40 17.62
CA ARG A 8 23.79 11.92 16.45
C ARG A 8 24.22 10.45 16.59
N GLY A 9 24.63 10.04 17.79
CA GLY A 9 25.01 8.64 18.09
C GLY A 9 23.84 7.66 18.26
N VAL A 10 22.61 8.16 18.44
CA VAL A 10 21.40 7.32 18.45
C VAL A 10 20.91 7.04 17.02
N LEU A 11 21.05 8.03 16.13
CA LEU A 11 20.57 7.92 14.75
C LEU A 11 21.60 7.34 13.78
N ARG A 12 22.89 7.33 14.14
CA ARG A 12 23.97 6.77 13.31
C ARG A 12 24.73 5.66 14.04
N ASP A 13 25.19 4.67 13.28
CA ASP A 13 26.05 3.61 13.79
C ASP A 13 27.52 4.03 13.85
N ALA A 14 28.40 3.10 14.25
CA ALA A 14 29.82 3.35 14.43
C ALA A 14 30.54 3.70 13.11
N ASP A 15 30.00 3.26 11.98
CA ASP A 15 30.51 3.55 10.63
C ASP A 15 29.93 4.84 10.05
N GLY A 16 29.05 5.51 10.82
CA GLY A 16 28.41 6.77 10.45
C GLY A 16 27.19 6.61 9.54
N GLN A 17 26.71 5.39 9.26
CA GLN A 17 25.46 5.14 8.54
C GLN A 17 24.26 5.38 9.44
N PHE A 18 23.07 5.63 8.88
CA PHE A 18 21.87 5.75 9.69
C PHE A 18 21.44 4.39 10.25
N ARG A 19 20.89 4.36 11.46
CA ARG A 19 20.27 3.14 12.00
C ARG A 19 18.88 2.96 11.39
N PRO A 20 18.53 1.77 10.86
CA PRO A 20 17.27 1.55 10.14
C PRO A 20 16.09 1.32 11.10
N LEU A 21 15.86 2.26 12.03
CA LEU A 21 14.86 2.14 13.08
C LEU A 21 13.43 2.19 12.53
N PHE A 22 13.17 3.00 11.50
CA PHE A 22 11.85 3.10 10.89
C PHE A 22 11.44 1.76 10.27
N MET A 23 12.28 1.16 9.45
CA MET A 23 12.02 -0.14 8.82
C MET A 23 11.82 -1.24 9.85
N TYR A 24 12.69 -1.35 10.87
CA TYR A 24 12.46 -2.32 11.94
C TYR A 24 11.14 -2.10 12.66
N THR A 25 10.77 -0.85 12.92
CA THR A 25 9.49 -0.51 13.57
C THR A 25 8.31 -0.95 12.70
N ILE A 26 8.32 -0.63 11.41
CA ILE A 26 7.30 -1.05 10.45
C ILE A 26 7.19 -2.59 10.40
N MET A 27 8.33 -3.28 10.33
CA MET A 27 8.35 -4.74 10.26
C MET A 27 7.76 -5.38 11.54
N VAL A 28 8.08 -4.85 12.72
CA VAL A 28 7.50 -5.31 13.98
C VAL A 28 5.99 -5.03 14.03
N LEU A 29 5.56 -3.84 13.63
CA LEU A 29 4.14 -3.47 13.59
C LEU A 29 3.34 -4.40 12.68
N GLN A 30 3.89 -4.76 11.51
CA GLN A 30 3.24 -5.68 10.57
C GLN A 30 3.17 -7.12 11.12
N LEU A 31 4.19 -7.58 11.83
CA LEU A 31 4.16 -8.88 12.50
C LEU A 31 3.07 -8.90 13.59
N VAL A 32 3.01 -7.85 14.41
CA VAL A 32 1.98 -7.71 15.45
C VAL A 32 0.59 -7.63 14.82
N ALA A 33 0.42 -6.87 13.73
CA ALA A 33 -0.83 -6.78 13.01
C ALA A 33 -1.31 -8.14 12.51
N LEU A 34 -0.43 -8.96 11.93
CA LEU A 34 -0.79 -10.31 11.48
C LEU A 34 -1.24 -11.22 12.63
N VAL A 35 -0.63 -11.09 13.81
CA VAL A 35 -1.08 -11.81 15.02
C VAL A 35 -2.49 -11.36 15.43
N VAL A 36 -2.76 -10.06 15.41
CA VAL A 36 -4.09 -9.50 15.71
C VAL A 36 -5.12 -9.99 14.69
N GLU A 37 -4.77 -9.99 13.40
CA GLU A 37 -5.59 -10.51 12.31
C GLU A 37 -6.01 -11.97 12.56
N PHE A 38 -5.07 -12.82 12.98
CA PHE A 38 -5.36 -14.22 13.34
C PHE A 38 -6.22 -14.38 14.58
N CYS A 39 -5.92 -13.64 15.65
CA CYS A 39 -6.71 -13.66 16.87
C CYS A 39 -8.16 -13.24 16.61
N LEU A 40 -8.36 -12.18 15.83
CA LEU A 40 -9.70 -11.71 15.49
C LEU A 40 -10.41 -12.69 14.56
N ASN A 41 -9.71 -13.30 13.59
CA ASN A 41 -10.31 -14.31 12.73
C ASN A 41 -10.84 -15.50 13.53
N TYR A 42 -10.08 -15.95 14.53
CA TYR A 42 -10.51 -17.02 15.42
C TYR A 42 -11.75 -16.64 16.24
N GLN A 43 -11.80 -15.41 16.77
CA GLN A 43 -12.97 -14.93 17.50
C GLN A 43 -14.22 -14.82 16.63
N LEU A 44 -14.07 -14.39 15.37
CA LEU A 44 -15.19 -14.15 14.44
C LEU A 44 -15.68 -15.42 13.74
N THR A 45 -14.77 -16.36 13.43
CA THR A 45 -15.06 -17.51 12.56
C THR A 45 -14.86 -18.86 13.23
N GLY A 46 -14.24 -18.92 14.41
CA GLY A 46 -13.83 -20.15 15.07
C GLY A 46 -12.57 -20.82 14.48
N SER A 47 -11.98 -20.25 13.42
CA SER A 47 -10.76 -20.75 12.78
C SER A 47 -9.68 -19.68 12.71
N VAL A 48 -8.41 -20.07 12.83
CA VAL A 48 -7.28 -19.15 12.64
C VAL A 48 -7.14 -18.77 11.17
N ILE A 49 -7.31 -19.72 10.26
CA ILE A 49 -7.19 -19.52 8.82
C ILE A 49 -8.55 -19.69 8.13
N ALA A 50 -8.78 -18.95 7.05
CA ALA A 50 -9.98 -19.12 6.23
C ALA A 50 -9.88 -20.38 5.37
N THR A 51 -10.69 -21.40 5.71
CA THR A 51 -10.86 -22.64 4.95
C THR A 51 -12.20 -22.74 4.23
N SER A 52 -13.16 -21.89 4.61
CA SER A 52 -14.53 -21.84 4.08
C SER A 52 -15.01 -20.38 4.07
N PRO A 53 -15.82 -19.93 3.07
CA PRO A 53 -16.34 -20.70 1.93
C PRO A 53 -15.29 -20.99 0.84
N GLN A 54 -14.18 -20.26 0.83
CA GLN A 54 -13.03 -20.52 -0.02
C GLN A 54 -11.76 -20.53 0.82
N PHE A 55 -10.82 -21.41 0.47
CA PHE A 55 -9.52 -21.46 1.12
C PHE A 55 -8.68 -20.23 0.75
N ASN A 56 -8.17 -19.52 1.75
CA ASN A 56 -7.24 -18.43 1.52
C ASN A 56 -5.82 -18.99 1.24
N TYR A 57 -5.41 -18.94 -0.02
CA TYR A 57 -4.09 -19.41 -0.47
C TYR A 57 -2.89 -18.71 0.18
N MET A 58 -3.09 -17.53 0.77
CA MET A 58 -2.02 -16.81 1.48
C MET A 58 -1.82 -17.31 2.92
N ILE A 59 -2.60 -18.30 3.37
CA ILE A 59 -2.62 -18.85 4.73
C ILE A 59 -2.93 -17.72 5.72
N GLY A 60 -4.16 -17.21 5.64
CA GLY A 60 -4.57 -16.00 6.35
C GLY A 60 -6.05 -15.99 6.76
N PRO A 61 -6.51 -14.88 7.37
CA PRO A 61 -7.91 -14.64 7.73
C PRO A 61 -8.88 -14.64 6.54
N ALA A 62 -10.17 -14.54 6.86
CA ALA A 62 -11.23 -14.33 5.88
C ALA A 62 -11.37 -12.83 5.50
N PRO A 63 -11.93 -12.50 4.31
CA PRO A 63 -12.17 -11.12 3.90
C PRO A 63 -12.95 -10.27 4.90
N TYR A 64 -13.98 -10.86 5.53
CA TYR A 64 -14.73 -10.22 6.62
C TYR A 64 -13.82 -9.70 7.73
N THR A 65 -12.87 -10.53 8.19
CA THR A 65 -11.92 -10.16 9.24
C THR A 65 -11.02 -9.01 8.81
N TRP A 66 -10.58 -8.98 7.54
CA TRP A 66 -9.78 -7.87 7.02
C TRP A 66 -10.52 -6.54 7.04
N VAL A 67 -11.81 -6.55 6.67
CA VAL A 67 -12.63 -5.33 6.78
C VAL A 67 -12.71 -4.88 8.25
N GLN A 68 -12.91 -5.81 9.18
CA GLN A 68 -12.98 -5.55 10.63
C GLN A 68 -11.67 -5.06 11.24
N VAL A 69 -10.51 -5.45 10.72
CA VAL A 69 -9.20 -4.94 11.21
C VAL A 69 -8.73 -3.66 10.51
N GLY A 70 -9.50 -3.13 9.57
CA GLY A 70 -9.22 -1.83 8.96
C GLY A 70 -8.59 -1.87 7.57
N ALA A 71 -8.71 -2.97 6.83
CA ALA A 71 -8.27 -3.05 5.44
C ALA A 71 -8.97 -1.99 4.55
N ARG A 72 -8.37 -1.68 3.40
CA ARG A 72 -8.96 -0.73 2.45
C ARG A 72 -10.25 -1.35 1.90
N TYR A 73 -11.37 -0.73 2.23
CA TYR A 73 -12.69 -1.10 1.71
C TYR A 73 -13.49 0.17 1.47
N THR A 74 -13.75 0.49 0.20
CA THR A 74 -14.29 1.80 -0.20
C THR A 74 -15.65 2.12 0.45
N PRO A 75 -16.59 1.15 0.60
CA PRO A 75 -17.85 1.38 1.30
C PRO A 75 -17.70 1.80 2.77
N CYS A 76 -16.57 1.50 3.44
CA CYS A 76 -16.31 2.00 4.80
C CYS A 76 -15.72 3.41 4.83
N ILE A 77 -15.23 3.92 3.71
CA ILE A 77 -14.55 5.23 3.63
C ILE A 77 -15.54 6.33 3.23
N ARG A 78 -16.44 6.03 2.29
CA ARG A 78 -17.44 6.96 1.76
C ARG A 78 -18.67 6.23 1.20
N PRO A 79 -19.80 6.91 0.99
CA PRO A 79 -20.96 6.33 0.32
C PRO A 79 -20.61 5.81 -1.08
N THR A 80 -21.13 4.64 -1.42
CA THR A 80 -21.04 4.03 -2.75
C THR A 80 -22.39 3.44 -3.13
N LYS A 81 -22.60 3.07 -4.40
CA LYS A 81 -23.81 2.32 -4.81
C LYS A 81 -23.96 1.01 -4.02
N LEU A 82 -22.85 0.33 -3.71
CA LEU A 82 -22.86 -0.89 -2.88
C LEU A 82 -23.28 -0.60 -1.43
N SER A 83 -22.99 0.59 -0.89
CA SER A 83 -23.42 0.98 0.46
C SER A 83 -24.95 0.96 0.62
N GLN A 84 -25.69 1.03 -0.48
CA GLN A 84 -27.16 0.95 -0.53
C GLN A 84 -27.68 -0.49 -0.71
N GLN A 85 -26.80 -1.49 -0.83
CA GLN A 85 -27.14 -2.90 -1.06
C GLN A 85 -26.48 -3.83 0.00
N PRO A 86 -27.00 -3.88 1.23
CA PRO A 86 -26.39 -4.60 2.36
C PRO A 86 -26.18 -6.10 2.09
N SER A 87 -27.13 -6.75 1.41
CA SER A 87 -27.09 -8.19 1.12
C SER A 87 -25.91 -8.61 0.24
N GLN A 88 -25.49 -7.76 -0.72
CA GLN A 88 -24.32 -8.03 -1.55
C GLN A 88 -23.02 -7.80 -0.78
N LEU A 89 -22.95 -6.77 0.06
CA LEU A 89 -21.79 -6.48 0.92
C LEU A 89 -21.45 -7.64 1.87
N ILE A 90 -22.48 -8.22 2.49
CA ILE A 90 -22.35 -9.37 3.43
C ILE A 90 -21.85 -10.62 2.69
N SER A 91 -22.37 -10.88 1.49
CA SER A 91 -21.95 -12.03 0.66
C SER A 91 -20.50 -11.90 0.19
N ILE A 92 -20.04 -10.69 -0.12
CA ILE A 92 -18.66 -10.42 -0.57
C ILE A 92 -17.68 -10.51 0.60
N ALA A 93 -18.08 -10.05 1.79
CA ALA A 93 -17.27 -10.19 2.99
C ALA A 93 -17.23 -11.66 3.50
N GLY A 94 -18.24 -12.47 3.19
CA GLY A 94 -18.36 -13.85 3.65
C GLY A 94 -18.93 -13.99 5.06
N ALA A 95 -19.75 -13.03 5.51
CA ALA A 95 -20.38 -13.06 6.83
C ALA A 95 -21.70 -13.86 6.82
N SER A 96 -21.99 -14.56 7.91
CA SER A 96 -23.09 -15.54 8.03
C SER A 96 -24.43 -14.99 8.56
N SER A 97 -24.51 -13.69 8.85
CA SER A 97 -25.71 -13.02 9.36
C SER A 97 -25.94 -11.69 8.63
N PRO A 98 -27.19 -11.17 8.57
CA PRO A 98 -27.43 -9.84 8.03
C PRO A 98 -26.78 -8.78 8.93
N LEU A 99 -25.61 -8.28 8.51
CA LEU A 99 -24.92 -7.15 9.15
C LEU A 99 -25.22 -5.85 8.41
N THR A 100 -25.43 -4.78 9.16
CA THR A 100 -25.36 -3.42 8.63
C THR A 100 -23.93 -3.11 8.17
N LEU A 101 -23.77 -2.14 7.27
CA LEU A 101 -22.44 -1.68 6.83
C LEU A 101 -21.59 -1.17 8.00
N SER A 102 -22.20 -0.54 9.01
CA SER A 102 -21.51 -0.08 10.22
C SER A 102 -20.94 -1.24 11.03
N GLU A 103 -21.72 -2.31 11.20
CA GLU A 103 -21.26 -3.52 11.89
C GLU A 103 -20.14 -4.20 11.10
N LEU A 104 -20.25 -4.28 9.76
CA LEU A 104 -19.20 -4.85 8.90
C LEU A 104 -17.89 -4.06 8.97
N CYS A 105 -17.97 -2.72 8.96
CA CYS A 105 -16.80 -1.86 9.00
C CYS A 105 -16.14 -1.80 10.37
N GLY A 106 -16.89 -2.03 11.46
CA GLY A 106 -16.36 -1.84 12.81
C GLY A 106 -15.89 -0.40 13.06
N PHE A 107 -15.10 -0.16 14.11
CA PHE A 107 -14.42 1.12 14.43
C PHE A 107 -15.28 2.41 14.49
N GLY A 108 -16.61 2.35 14.36
CA GLY A 108 -17.47 3.54 14.33
C GLY A 108 -17.25 4.39 13.08
N GLY A 109 -17.22 5.72 13.21
CA GLY A 109 -16.95 6.61 12.07
C GLY A 109 -18.07 6.64 11.02
N PHE A 110 -19.33 6.60 11.47
CA PHE A 110 -20.51 6.84 10.64
C PHE A 110 -21.19 8.12 11.10
N GLU A 111 -21.08 9.19 10.31
CA GLU A 111 -21.66 10.50 10.60
C GLU A 111 -22.98 10.65 9.84
N ALA A 112 -24.09 10.86 10.55
CA ALA A 112 -25.43 10.92 9.96
C ALA A 112 -25.78 9.70 9.07
N GLY A 113 -25.23 8.52 9.39
CA GLY A 113 -25.40 7.30 8.60
C GLY A 113 -24.44 7.15 7.41
N HIS A 114 -23.55 8.12 7.18
CA HIS A 114 -22.54 8.06 6.13
C HIS A 114 -21.18 7.59 6.67
N PRO A 115 -20.53 6.62 6.01
CA PRO A 115 -19.21 6.13 6.42
C PRO A 115 -18.13 7.22 6.25
N ASN A 116 -17.21 7.30 7.20
CA ASN A 116 -16.09 8.25 7.24
C ASN A 116 -14.82 7.62 7.87
N GLN A 117 -14.36 6.49 7.35
CA GLN A 117 -13.15 5.80 7.84
C GLN A 117 -11.93 6.07 6.96
N TRP A 118 -11.57 7.36 6.77
CA TRP A 118 -10.46 7.80 5.91
C TRP A 118 -9.11 7.16 6.26
N TYR A 119 -8.90 6.77 7.51
CA TYR A 119 -7.68 6.11 7.97
C TYR A 119 -7.43 4.75 7.28
N ARG A 120 -8.44 4.18 6.61
CA ARG A 120 -8.31 3.00 5.73
C ARG A 120 -7.51 3.27 4.45
N LEU A 121 -7.02 4.48 4.23
CA LEU A 121 -6.01 4.79 3.21
C LEU A 121 -4.57 4.64 3.76
N ILE A 122 -4.40 4.44 5.07
CA ILE A 122 -3.09 4.37 5.74
C ILE A 122 -2.93 3.05 6.47
N LEU A 123 -3.88 2.71 7.34
CA LEU A 123 -3.87 1.52 8.19
C LEU A 123 -3.61 0.20 7.44
N PRO A 124 -4.11 -0.02 6.21
CA PRO A 124 -3.90 -1.30 5.52
C PRO A 124 -2.44 -1.57 5.14
N MET A 125 -1.52 -0.58 5.20
CA MET A 125 -0.09 -0.79 4.97
C MET A 125 0.55 -1.75 6.00
N PHE A 126 -0.10 -1.90 7.15
CA PHE A 126 0.38 -2.76 8.25
C PHE A 126 -0.24 -4.16 8.22
N LEU A 127 -1.41 -4.30 7.58
CA LEU A 127 -2.20 -5.53 7.54
C LEU A 127 -1.74 -6.44 6.41
N HIS A 128 -1.92 -7.76 6.54
CA HIS A 128 -1.51 -8.72 5.53
C HIS A 128 -2.53 -9.83 5.34
N GLY A 129 -2.79 -10.16 4.08
CA GLY A 129 -3.71 -11.25 3.70
C GLY A 129 -3.29 -12.66 4.17
N GLY A 130 -2.16 -12.83 4.85
CA GLY A 130 -1.70 -14.10 5.41
C GLY A 130 -0.18 -14.18 5.56
N ILE A 131 0.30 -15.33 6.03
CA ILE A 131 1.73 -15.57 6.32
C ILE A 131 2.57 -15.42 5.06
N ILE A 132 2.13 -16.01 3.94
CA ILE A 132 2.89 -15.98 2.67
C ILE A 132 3.05 -14.53 2.20
N HIS A 133 1.96 -13.75 2.28
CA HIS A 133 1.97 -12.35 1.88
C HIS A 133 2.91 -11.52 2.77
N LEU A 134 2.90 -11.73 4.09
CA LEU A 134 3.84 -11.07 5.01
C LEU A 134 5.29 -11.42 4.68
N LEU A 135 5.60 -12.70 4.45
CA LEU A 135 6.98 -13.15 4.18
C LEU A 135 7.58 -12.49 2.93
N PHE A 136 6.81 -12.37 1.84
CA PHE A 136 7.29 -11.67 0.64
C PHE A 136 7.57 -10.19 0.90
N ASN A 137 6.69 -9.49 1.61
CA ASN A 137 6.89 -8.09 1.97
C ASN A 137 8.10 -7.91 2.91
N MET A 138 8.25 -8.79 3.91
CA MET A 138 9.39 -8.78 4.84
C MET A 138 10.72 -9.05 4.14
N ALA A 139 10.76 -9.99 3.19
CA ALA A 139 11.97 -10.28 2.43
C ALA A 139 12.46 -9.05 1.65
N PHE A 140 11.54 -8.32 1.00
CA PHE A 140 11.88 -7.11 0.29
C PHE A 140 12.29 -5.97 1.22
N GLN A 141 11.56 -5.75 2.34
CA GLN A 141 11.89 -4.71 3.32
C GLN A 141 13.25 -4.98 3.99
N TRP A 142 13.55 -6.23 4.32
CA TRP A 142 14.82 -6.61 4.90
C TRP A 142 15.98 -6.36 3.94
N ARG A 143 15.82 -6.76 2.67
CA ARG A 143 16.89 -6.64 1.67
C ARG A 143 17.11 -5.21 1.18
N ASN A 144 16.03 -4.50 0.85
CA ASN A 144 16.11 -3.18 0.23
C ASN A 144 15.79 -2.07 1.24
N GLY A 145 14.66 -2.17 1.95
CA GLY A 145 14.21 -1.14 2.89
C GLY A 145 15.24 -0.79 3.96
N LEU A 146 15.82 -1.80 4.63
CA LEU A 146 16.86 -1.58 5.65
C LEU A 146 18.10 -0.89 5.07
N GLN A 147 18.53 -1.27 3.87
CA GLN A 147 19.68 -0.67 3.21
C GLN A 147 19.40 0.79 2.84
N MET A 148 18.24 1.06 2.23
CA MET A 148 17.82 2.42 1.86
C MET A 148 17.74 3.35 3.08
N GLU A 149 17.26 2.86 4.23
CA GLU A 149 17.25 3.67 5.44
C GLU A 149 18.64 3.92 6.00
N ARG A 150 19.57 2.96 5.89
CA ARG A 150 20.98 3.18 6.27
C ARG A 150 21.64 4.27 5.42
N ASP A 151 21.34 4.28 4.13
CA ASP A 151 21.94 5.21 3.17
C ASP A 151 21.34 6.61 3.26
N TRP A 152 20.01 6.72 3.38
CA TRP A 152 19.32 8.01 3.27
C TRP A 152 18.70 8.51 4.57
N GLY A 153 18.56 7.65 5.57
CA GLY A 153 17.93 7.94 6.85
C GLY A 153 16.40 7.91 6.81
N ALA A 154 15.79 7.66 7.98
CA ALA A 154 14.34 7.60 8.15
C ALA A 154 13.59 8.83 7.62
N HIS A 155 14.15 10.03 7.80
CA HIS A 155 13.56 11.30 7.34
C HIS A 155 13.28 11.37 5.83
N ARG A 156 13.93 10.53 5.00
CA ARG A 156 13.68 10.42 3.56
C ARG A 156 12.91 9.17 3.20
N VAL A 157 13.23 8.04 3.83
CA VAL A 157 12.58 6.76 3.52
C VAL A 157 11.14 6.73 4.04
N ALA A 158 10.88 7.26 5.23
CA ALA A 158 9.55 7.26 5.83
C ALA A 158 8.49 8.00 5.00
N PRO A 159 8.71 9.23 4.50
CA PRO A 159 7.71 9.88 3.63
C PRO A 159 7.50 9.13 2.31
N ILE A 160 8.56 8.58 1.69
CA ILE A 160 8.41 7.77 0.46
C ILE A 160 7.55 6.54 0.73
N TYR A 161 7.80 5.84 1.84
CA TYR A 161 7.06 4.65 2.22
C TYR A 161 5.60 4.98 2.56
N LEU A 162 5.37 5.89 3.51
CA LEU A 162 4.03 6.16 4.05
C LEU A 162 3.15 6.90 3.06
N LEU A 163 3.66 7.96 2.42
CA LEU A 163 2.87 8.76 1.46
C LEU A 163 2.77 8.04 0.11
N GLY A 164 3.78 7.26 -0.28
CA GLY A 164 3.71 6.40 -1.45
C GLY A 164 2.66 5.32 -1.28
N GLY A 165 2.67 4.59 -0.15
CA GLY A 165 1.65 3.59 0.17
C GLY A 165 0.24 4.20 0.26
N MET A 166 0.08 5.36 0.90
CA MET A 166 -1.19 6.08 0.95
C MET A 166 -1.67 6.51 -0.45
N GLY A 167 -0.77 7.03 -1.30
CA GLY A 167 -1.08 7.36 -2.69
C GLY A 167 -1.50 6.14 -3.52
N GLY A 168 -0.86 4.99 -3.26
CA GLY A 168 -1.27 3.69 -3.76
C GLY A 168 -2.70 3.36 -3.39
N PHE A 169 -3.01 3.32 -2.09
CA PHE A 169 -4.36 3.01 -1.62
C PHE A 169 -5.41 4.04 -2.08
N LEU A 170 -5.04 5.31 -2.25
CA LEU A 170 -5.95 6.32 -2.81
C LEU A 170 -6.25 6.02 -4.29
N LEU A 171 -5.25 5.64 -5.10
CA LEU A 171 -5.49 5.23 -6.49
C LEU A 171 -6.34 3.95 -6.55
N GLY A 172 -6.03 2.97 -5.70
CA GLY A 172 -6.82 1.75 -5.56
C GLY A 172 -8.26 2.02 -5.14
N ALA A 173 -8.48 2.87 -4.14
CA ALA A 173 -9.83 3.23 -3.70
C ALA A 173 -10.64 3.98 -4.78
N THR A 174 -9.94 4.66 -5.70
CA THR A 174 -10.56 5.43 -6.79
C THR A 174 -10.90 4.57 -8.00
N LEU A 175 -10.02 3.62 -8.38
CA LEU A 175 -10.11 2.91 -9.65
C LEU A 175 -10.41 1.41 -9.53
N ALA A 176 -10.10 0.79 -8.39
CA ALA A 176 -10.44 -0.61 -8.16
C ALA A 176 -11.94 -0.75 -7.84
N PRO A 177 -12.54 -1.94 -8.07
CA PRO A 177 -13.92 -2.21 -7.66
C PRO A 177 -14.15 -1.85 -6.18
N PRO A 178 -15.25 -1.15 -5.83
CA PRO A 178 -15.48 -0.69 -4.46
C PRO A 178 -15.51 -1.83 -3.43
N SER A 179 -16.00 -2.99 -3.83
CA SER A 179 -16.07 -4.27 -3.11
C SER A 179 -14.73 -4.97 -2.89
N MET A 180 -13.66 -4.56 -3.57
CA MET A 180 -12.35 -5.15 -3.36
C MET A 180 -11.83 -4.77 -1.96
N VAL A 181 -11.45 -5.78 -1.18
CA VAL A 181 -10.73 -5.59 0.10
C VAL A 181 -9.24 -5.64 -0.17
N SER A 182 -8.49 -4.59 0.18
CA SER A 182 -7.07 -4.45 -0.15
C SER A 182 -6.23 -4.10 1.07
N MET A 183 -5.05 -4.68 1.16
CA MET A 183 -4.12 -4.52 2.28
C MET A 183 -2.71 -4.94 1.87
N GLY A 184 -1.73 -4.64 2.72
CA GLY A 184 -0.34 -5.01 2.51
C GLY A 184 0.56 -3.80 2.37
N ALA A 185 1.84 -4.00 2.69
CA ALA A 185 2.88 -3.01 2.52
C ALA A 185 3.28 -2.80 1.04
N SER A 186 2.85 -3.67 0.14
CA SER A 186 3.38 -3.77 -1.23
C SER A 186 3.31 -2.47 -2.02
N GLY A 187 2.25 -1.66 -1.88
CA GLY A 187 2.20 -0.31 -2.48
C GLY A 187 3.34 0.60 -2.02
N ALA A 188 3.67 0.59 -0.73
CA ALA A 188 4.83 1.30 -0.20
C ALA A 188 6.17 0.69 -0.68
N LEU A 189 6.22 -0.62 -0.91
CA LEU A 189 7.42 -1.28 -1.46
C LEU A 189 7.64 -0.93 -2.93
N PHE A 190 6.58 -0.81 -3.73
CA PHE A 190 6.66 -0.25 -5.08
C PHE A 190 7.14 1.21 -5.06
N ALA A 191 6.75 2.00 -4.03
CA ALA A 191 7.28 3.34 -3.86
C ALA A 191 8.80 3.34 -3.58
N LEU A 192 9.28 2.41 -2.75
CA LEU A 192 10.70 2.21 -2.52
C LEU A 192 11.44 1.74 -3.80
N MET A 193 10.82 0.86 -4.59
CA MET A 193 11.38 0.44 -5.89
C MET A 193 11.58 1.62 -6.84
N ALA A 194 10.57 2.51 -6.92
CA ALA A 194 10.67 3.73 -7.70
C ALA A 194 11.81 4.63 -7.20
N ALA A 195 12.03 4.69 -5.88
CA ALA A 195 13.15 5.42 -5.29
C ALA A 195 14.51 4.84 -5.70
N CYS A 196 14.66 3.51 -5.73
CA CYS A 196 15.89 2.86 -6.25
C CYS A 196 16.14 3.20 -7.73
N ILE A 197 15.08 3.25 -8.55
CA ILE A 197 15.20 3.65 -9.96
C ILE A 197 15.64 5.11 -10.06
N VAL A 198 15.07 6.01 -9.27
CA VAL A 198 15.45 7.43 -9.26
C VAL A 198 16.91 7.61 -8.86
N GLU A 199 17.37 6.91 -7.83
CA GLU A 199 18.79 6.93 -7.44
C GLU A 199 19.70 6.44 -8.57
N LEU A 200 19.35 5.31 -9.21
CA LEU A 200 20.12 4.76 -10.32
C LEU A 200 20.21 5.72 -11.50
N LEU A 201 19.12 6.43 -11.83
CA LEU A 201 19.09 7.41 -12.92
C LEU A 201 19.93 8.65 -12.58
N GLN A 202 19.92 9.09 -11.32
CA GLN A 202 20.73 10.24 -10.87
C GLN A 202 22.23 9.98 -10.95
N HIS A 203 22.66 8.73 -10.70
CA HIS A 203 24.06 8.34 -10.71
C HIS A 203 24.41 7.49 -11.94
N TRP A 204 23.60 7.56 -13.00
CA TRP A 204 23.72 6.69 -14.17
C TRP A 204 25.14 6.67 -14.76
N GLY A 205 25.82 7.82 -14.80
CA GLY A 205 27.18 7.95 -15.32
C GLY A 205 28.24 7.18 -14.52
N GLU A 206 28.04 7.06 -13.21
CA GLU A 206 29.02 6.55 -12.24
C GLU A 206 28.77 5.08 -11.87
N THR A 207 27.53 4.61 -12.06
CA THR A 207 27.11 3.26 -11.68
C THR A 207 27.51 2.22 -12.72
N ALA A 208 28.47 1.35 -12.37
CA ALA A 208 28.83 0.19 -13.17
C ALA A 208 27.65 -0.81 -13.27
N GLY A 209 27.40 -1.40 -14.44
CA GLY A 209 26.31 -2.38 -14.60
C GLY A 209 24.89 -1.79 -14.57
N ARG A 210 24.74 -0.46 -14.67
CA ARG A 210 23.47 0.28 -14.65
C ARG A 210 22.34 -0.32 -15.49
N GLY A 211 22.64 -0.79 -16.71
CA GLY A 211 21.63 -1.40 -17.59
C GLY A 211 21.05 -2.69 -17.03
N ARG A 212 21.89 -3.53 -16.41
CA ARG A 212 21.47 -4.76 -15.74
C ARG A 212 20.64 -4.44 -14.50
N MET A 213 21.10 -3.51 -13.66
CA MET A 213 20.35 -3.10 -12.45
C MET A 213 18.98 -2.51 -12.81
N LEU A 214 18.91 -1.68 -13.85
CA LEU A 214 17.63 -1.15 -14.32
C LEU A 214 16.72 -2.28 -14.82
N ALA A 215 17.26 -3.23 -15.60
CA ALA A 215 16.49 -4.38 -16.08
C ALA A 215 15.99 -5.26 -14.92
N GLU A 216 16.77 -5.46 -13.87
CA GLU A 216 16.37 -6.20 -12.66
C GLU A 216 15.25 -5.47 -11.90
N LEU A 217 15.35 -4.15 -11.71
CA LEU A 217 14.32 -3.34 -11.05
C LEU A 217 13.02 -3.32 -11.84
N ILE A 218 13.09 -3.06 -13.16
CA ILE A 218 11.91 -3.07 -14.04
C ILE A 218 11.31 -4.47 -14.14
N GLY A 219 12.15 -5.50 -14.23
CA GLY A 219 11.71 -6.89 -14.20
C GLY A 219 10.94 -7.22 -12.92
N MET A 220 11.42 -6.75 -11.76
CA MET A 220 10.72 -6.95 -10.49
C MET A 220 9.36 -6.24 -10.45
N VAL A 221 9.26 -5.01 -10.98
CA VAL A 221 7.99 -4.27 -11.11
C VAL A 221 7.02 -5.05 -12.01
N VAL A 222 7.47 -5.45 -13.20
CA VAL A 222 6.63 -6.17 -14.17
C VAL A 222 6.15 -7.51 -13.62
N ILE A 223 7.06 -8.32 -13.06
CA ILE A 223 6.70 -9.61 -12.44
C ILE A 223 5.68 -9.39 -11.31
N SER A 224 5.89 -8.37 -10.48
CA SER A 224 4.97 -8.09 -9.36
C SER A 224 3.58 -7.65 -9.86
N LEU A 225 3.49 -6.87 -10.93
CA LEU A 225 2.22 -6.50 -11.55
C LEU A 225 1.54 -7.70 -12.23
N VAL A 226 2.30 -8.59 -12.87
CA VAL A 226 1.76 -9.83 -13.44
C VAL A 226 1.21 -10.74 -12.34
N LEU A 227 1.94 -10.91 -11.24
CA LEU A 227 1.46 -11.64 -10.07
C LEU A 227 0.25 -10.96 -9.44
N GLY A 228 0.16 -9.63 -9.51
CA GLY A 228 -0.99 -8.88 -9.02
C GLY A 228 -2.26 -9.00 -9.86
N LEU A 229 -2.23 -9.77 -10.95
CA LEU A 229 -3.43 -10.21 -11.66
C LEU A 229 -4.12 -11.41 -10.99
N LEU A 230 -3.49 -12.00 -9.98
CA LEU A 230 -4.09 -13.05 -9.16
C LEU A 230 -5.21 -12.47 -8.28
N PRO A 231 -6.25 -13.26 -7.96
CA PRO A 231 -7.39 -12.79 -7.17
C PRO A 231 -6.98 -12.20 -5.82
N GLY A 232 -7.60 -11.07 -5.46
CA GLY A 232 -7.38 -10.40 -4.18
C GLY A 232 -6.14 -9.51 -4.10
N ILE A 233 -5.44 -9.29 -5.21
CA ILE A 233 -4.30 -8.36 -5.29
C ILE A 233 -4.71 -7.09 -6.02
N ASP A 234 -4.35 -5.94 -5.43
CA ASP A 234 -4.73 -4.62 -5.91
C ASP A 234 -3.58 -3.97 -6.69
N ASN A 235 -3.56 -4.18 -8.01
CA ASN A 235 -2.55 -3.59 -8.88
C ASN A 235 -2.66 -2.06 -9.01
N PHE A 236 -3.82 -1.47 -8.79
CA PHE A 236 -3.91 -0.01 -8.73
C PHE A 236 -3.14 0.53 -7.53
N SER A 237 -3.19 -0.15 -6.40
CA SER A 237 -2.37 0.21 -5.24
C SER A 237 -0.87 0.09 -5.52
N HIS A 238 -0.44 -0.93 -6.27
CA HIS A 238 0.95 -1.06 -6.72
C HIS A 238 1.38 0.06 -7.68
N ILE A 239 0.57 0.32 -8.71
CA ILE A 239 0.84 1.37 -9.71
C ILE A 239 0.86 2.73 -9.03
N GLY A 240 -0.13 3.04 -8.19
CA GLY A 240 -0.20 4.30 -7.45
C GLY A 240 0.99 4.45 -6.51
N GLY A 241 1.36 3.39 -5.80
CA GLY A 241 2.55 3.38 -4.94
C GLY A 241 3.83 3.70 -5.73
N PHE A 242 4.01 3.07 -6.90
CA PHE A 242 5.15 3.35 -7.77
C PHE A 242 5.17 4.79 -8.28
N LEU A 243 4.04 5.31 -8.77
CA LEU A 243 3.95 6.67 -9.32
C LEU A 243 4.16 7.75 -8.26
N PHE A 244 3.51 7.61 -7.10
CA PHE A 244 3.72 8.52 -5.97
C PHE A 244 5.15 8.39 -5.43
N GLY A 245 5.68 7.17 -5.36
CA GLY A 245 7.06 6.91 -4.98
C GLY A 245 8.09 7.57 -5.90
N LEU A 246 7.84 7.56 -7.21
CA LEU A 246 8.70 8.24 -8.19
C LEU A 246 8.76 9.74 -7.92
N LEU A 247 7.61 10.37 -7.70
CA LEU A 247 7.51 11.80 -7.41
C LEU A 247 8.12 12.15 -6.04
N LEU A 248 7.82 11.35 -5.01
CA LEU A 248 8.38 11.50 -3.67
C LEU A 248 9.89 11.30 -3.65
N ALA A 249 10.42 10.34 -4.41
CA ALA A 249 11.85 10.10 -4.50
C ALA A 249 12.58 11.29 -5.14
N LEU A 250 12.06 11.82 -6.26
CA LEU A 250 12.58 13.04 -6.88
C LEU A 250 12.54 14.26 -5.95
N ALA A 251 11.51 14.35 -5.10
CA ALA A 251 11.35 15.43 -4.14
C ALA A 251 12.25 15.29 -2.88
N CYS A 252 12.39 14.07 -2.36
CA CYS A 252 12.97 13.80 -1.03
C CYS A 252 14.41 13.31 -1.04
N LEU A 253 14.84 12.54 -2.05
CA LEU A 253 16.19 11.98 -2.10
C LEU A 253 17.24 13.06 -2.31
N PRO A 254 18.50 12.86 -1.87
CA PRO A 254 19.60 13.74 -2.25
C PRO A 254 19.67 13.85 -3.78
N ALA A 255 19.79 15.08 -4.29
CA ALA A 255 19.91 15.30 -5.71
C ALA A 255 21.35 15.61 -6.10
N VAL A 256 21.84 15.04 -7.22
CA VAL A 256 23.14 15.44 -7.77
C VAL A 256 23.09 16.93 -8.17
N PRO A 257 24.16 17.72 -7.91
CA PRO A 257 24.14 19.15 -8.19
C PRO A 257 23.87 19.44 -9.67
N GLY A 258 22.87 20.27 -9.96
CA GLY A 258 22.56 20.69 -11.32
C GLY A 258 21.17 21.30 -11.47
N ARG A 259 21.04 22.25 -12.41
CA ARG A 259 19.76 22.94 -12.66
C ARG A 259 18.64 21.96 -13.02
N PHE A 260 18.95 20.91 -13.79
CA PHE A 260 17.98 19.89 -14.20
C PHE A 260 17.35 19.17 -13.00
N TRP A 261 18.17 18.61 -12.10
CA TRP A 261 17.68 17.87 -10.93
C TRP A 261 16.99 18.76 -9.90
N THR A 262 17.44 20.01 -9.76
CA THR A 262 16.73 21.00 -8.94
C THR A 262 15.35 21.31 -9.51
N LEU A 263 15.21 21.47 -10.83
CA LEU A 263 13.90 21.66 -11.47
C LEU A 263 13.01 20.43 -11.31
N MET A 264 13.56 19.22 -11.49
CA MET A 264 12.81 17.97 -11.29
C MET A 264 12.32 17.81 -9.84
N ARG A 265 13.11 18.20 -8.84
CA ARG A 265 12.69 18.18 -7.43
C ARG A 265 11.45 19.05 -7.19
N TRP A 266 11.50 20.32 -7.60
CA TRP A 266 10.37 21.23 -7.37
C TRP A 266 9.17 20.92 -8.27
N GLY A 267 9.43 20.52 -9.51
CA GLY A 267 8.39 20.08 -10.45
C GLY A 267 7.66 18.84 -9.94
N SER A 268 8.39 17.82 -9.48
CA SER A 268 7.78 16.60 -8.92
C SER A 268 7.01 16.87 -7.64
N ALA A 269 7.49 17.76 -6.75
CA ALA A 269 6.74 18.18 -5.57
C ALA A 269 5.41 18.88 -5.92
N ALA A 270 5.41 19.77 -6.92
CA ALA A 270 4.20 20.44 -7.39
C ALA A 270 3.23 19.44 -8.05
N VAL A 271 3.74 18.55 -8.90
CA VAL A 271 2.95 17.49 -9.55
C VAL A 271 2.36 16.54 -8.51
N LEU A 272 3.11 16.16 -7.48
CA LEU A 272 2.64 15.31 -6.38
C LEU A 272 1.41 15.92 -5.69
N ILE A 273 1.47 17.20 -5.35
CA ILE A 273 0.35 17.92 -4.71
C ILE A 273 -0.86 17.97 -5.65
N ALA A 274 -0.63 18.32 -6.92
CA ALA A 274 -1.70 18.39 -7.92
C ALA A 274 -2.36 17.03 -8.15
N VAL A 275 -1.57 15.97 -8.34
CA VAL A 275 -2.07 14.60 -8.54
C VAL A 275 -2.83 14.14 -7.31
N PHE A 276 -2.30 14.35 -6.10
CA PHE A 276 -3.01 13.99 -4.88
C PHE A 276 -4.36 14.70 -4.76
N ALA A 277 -4.40 16.02 -5.00
CA ALA A 277 -5.62 16.81 -4.94
C ALA A 277 -6.65 16.32 -5.98
N ILE A 278 -6.22 16.10 -7.23
CA ILE A 278 -7.08 15.59 -8.29
C ILE A 278 -7.62 14.20 -7.93
N LEU A 279 -6.75 13.28 -7.50
CA LEU A 279 -7.16 11.92 -7.12
C LEU A 279 -8.15 11.94 -5.97
N PHE A 280 -7.90 12.78 -4.95
CA PHE A 280 -8.78 12.92 -3.81
C PHE A 280 -10.14 13.50 -4.20
N SER A 281 -10.17 14.52 -5.06
CA SER A 281 -11.42 15.07 -5.60
C SER A 281 -12.19 14.04 -6.43
N VAL A 282 -11.51 13.31 -7.32
CA VAL A 282 -12.13 12.24 -8.13
C VAL A 282 -12.63 11.12 -7.23
N PHE A 283 -11.86 10.74 -6.20
CA PHE A 283 -12.25 9.75 -5.22
C PHE A 283 -13.59 10.12 -4.59
N TYR A 284 -13.81 11.35 -4.13
CA TYR A 284 -15.10 11.71 -3.52
C TYR A 284 -16.22 12.04 -4.53
N ALA A 285 -15.89 12.38 -5.77
CA ALA A 285 -16.88 12.78 -6.77
C ALA A 285 -17.46 11.62 -7.60
N ALA A 286 -16.70 10.54 -7.82
CA ALA A 286 -17.11 9.45 -8.69
C ALA A 286 -17.71 8.28 -7.89
N ASP A 287 -18.99 7.98 -8.08
CA ASP A 287 -19.64 6.87 -7.37
C ASP A 287 -19.31 5.48 -7.93
N ASP A 288 -18.78 5.42 -9.15
CA ASP A 288 -18.56 4.19 -9.90
C ASP A 288 -17.25 4.27 -10.71
N PRO A 289 -16.20 3.53 -10.31
CA PRO A 289 -14.90 3.52 -11.01
C PRO A 289 -14.98 3.16 -12.49
N THR A 290 -16.00 2.39 -12.91
CA THR A 290 -16.17 2.01 -14.32
C THR A 290 -16.53 3.20 -15.21
N THR A 291 -17.10 4.26 -14.64
CA THR A 291 -17.39 5.50 -15.37
C THR A 291 -16.13 6.33 -15.63
N ILE A 292 -15.11 6.20 -14.77
CA ILE A 292 -13.80 6.83 -14.94
C ILE A 292 -12.99 6.03 -15.96
N CYS A 293 -12.95 4.71 -15.80
CA CYS A 293 -12.21 3.83 -16.69
C CYS A 293 -12.93 2.48 -16.90
N PRO A 294 -13.69 2.33 -18.00
CA PRO A 294 -14.50 1.15 -18.27
C PRO A 294 -13.71 -0.17 -18.38
N GLY A 295 -12.40 -0.11 -18.66
CA GLY A 295 -11.53 -1.28 -18.83
C GLY A 295 -10.46 -1.47 -17.75
N CYS A 296 -10.31 -0.53 -16.82
CA CYS A 296 -9.16 -0.58 -15.91
C CYS A 296 -9.24 -1.74 -14.91
N ARG A 297 -10.41 -2.34 -14.66
CA ARG A 297 -10.53 -3.53 -13.80
C ARG A 297 -9.57 -4.66 -14.20
N TYR A 298 -9.29 -4.81 -15.50
CA TYR A 298 -8.37 -5.81 -16.03
C TYR A 298 -6.90 -5.56 -15.70
N LEU A 299 -6.58 -4.42 -15.08
CA LEU A 299 -5.26 -4.19 -14.51
C LEU A 299 -5.07 -4.96 -13.20
N SER A 300 -6.14 -5.36 -12.51
CA SER A 300 -6.08 -6.10 -11.23
C SER A 300 -6.68 -7.51 -11.31
N CYS A 301 -7.12 -7.97 -12.48
CA CYS A 301 -7.72 -9.29 -12.63
C CYS A 301 -7.64 -9.78 -14.08
N LEU A 302 -7.66 -11.11 -14.25
CA LEU A 302 -7.85 -11.75 -15.55
C LEU A 302 -9.33 -12.10 -15.78
N PRO A 303 -9.89 -11.95 -16.99
CA PRO A 303 -11.27 -12.34 -17.32
C PRO A 303 -11.41 -13.87 -17.45
N ILE A 304 -11.05 -14.60 -16.39
CA ILE A 304 -11.06 -16.05 -16.33
C ILE A 304 -11.79 -16.44 -15.05
N ASN A 305 -12.72 -17.41 -15.12
CA ASN A 305 -13.44 -17.95 -13.96
C ASN A 305 -14.06 -16.89 -13.03
N GLY A 306 -14.55 -15.77 -13.59
CA GLY A 306 -15.18 -14.70 -12.82
C GLY A 306 -14.26 -13.93 -11.88
N TRP A 307 -12.92 -13.99 -12.05
CA TRP A 307 -11.97 -13.27 -11.17
C TRP A 307 -12.10 -11.75 -11.23
N CYS A 308 -12.78 -11.23 -12.25
CA CYS A 308 -13.07 -9.80 -12.41
C CYS A 308 -14.47 -9.39 -11.95
N ASP A 309 -15.29 -10.33 -11.47
CA ASP A 309 -16.66 -10.07 -11.02
C ASP A 309 -16.71 -9.61 -9.56
N ILE A 310 -15.64 -8.94 -9.11
CA ILE A 310 -15.45 -8.42 -7.75
C ILE A 310 -16.25 -7.13 -7.59
#